data_AF-K1ZY40-F1
#
_entry.id   AF-K1ZY40-F1
#
_cell.length_a   1.000
_cell.length_b   1.000
_cell.length_c   1.000
_cell.angle_alpha   90.00
_cell.angle_beta   90.00
_cell.angle_gamma   90.00
#
_symmetry.space_group_name_H-M   'P 1'
#
loop_
_entity.id
_entity.type
_entity.pdbx_description
1 polymer ?
#
loop_
_entity_poly.entity_id
_entity_poly.type
_entity_poly.pdbx_seq_one_letter_code
_entity_poly.pdbx_strand_id
1 'polypeptide(L)'
;LVSGSEKKSKAAKGGAAGGDAKTAAAKANTGSMQLESDVKVTADETTNSLVITASPKDYETLINTVISKLDIPRRQVYLEAVIMDLKVTKQKNLGISGNFGSLFGLGGESMTAFGSVLPGFASELGTIAAATGGLAGGAFSDRTISFTGSDGKAVNIPAVSTIIHALQSDSDANVLSTPSILTLDNEEASIQVGDEVPVKSGTSLGTGGIQNFNVTREDTGVILKVTPQISESDTVRLKISQEVSKLGAFTADGPIFSKRTVDTVVVANDKQTVVIGGLIEDSNTVTTGKVPYLGDVPVLGNLFKNRQTDKTKSNIIVFITPYIIRDKSDYMAILQRKIEERNLFIDLNYGVSQRKQIRESIKNHAKELLEYRGINYHDNSQASVTPYSGNAQGTSHVSDSAAQNSTRTKYKNK
;
A
#
# COMPACT_ATOMS: atom_id res chain seq x y z
N LEU A 1 -24.63 15.95 40.15
CA LEU A 1 -25.43 14.84 40.75
C LEU A 1 -24.47 13.73 41.12
N VAL A 2 -24.36 13.50 42.43
CA VAL A 2 -23.56 12.45 43.07
C VAL A 2 -24.18 11.09 42.76
N SER A 3 -23.36 10.09 42.45
CA SER A 3 -23.59 8.72 42.93
C SER A 3 -22.28 7.93 42.96
N GLY A 4 -21.78 7.73 44.19
CA GLY A 4 -20.77 6.71 44.48
C GLY A 4 -21.41 5.33 44.62
N SER A 5 -20.58 4.29 44.56
CA SER A 5 -20.86 3.02 45.23
C SER A 5 -19.55 2.40 45.70
N GLU A 6 -19.23 2.63 46.98
CA GLU A 6 -18.20 1.91 47.72
C GLU A 6 -18.72 0.50 48.08
N LYS A 7 -17.92 -0.53 47.78
CA LYS A 7 -18.06 -1.86 48.37
C LYS A 7 -17.18 -1.97 49.61
N LYS A 8 -17.82 -2.11 50.77
CA LYS A 8 -17.19 -2.53 52.04
C LYS A 8 -16.76 -4.00 51.96
N SER A 9 -15.52 -4.30 52.36
CA SER A 9 -15.15 -5.62 52.87
C SER A 9 -14.63 -5.47 54.30
N LYS A 10 -15.19 -6.29 55.20
CA LYS A 10 -14.79 -6.44 56.62
C LYS A 10 -13.58 -7.38 56.69
N ALA A 11 -12.58 -7.01 57.47
CA ALA A 11 -11.59 -7.95 58.01
C ALA A 11 -11.21 -7.55 59.45
N ALA A 12 -10.75 -8.55 60.19
CA ALA A 12 -10.87 -8.72 61.63
C ALA A 12 -9.96 -7.85 62.52
N LYS A 13 -10.40 -7.67 63.76
CA LYS A 13 -9.60 -7.22 64.91
C LYS A 13 -8.62 -8.33 65.34
N GLY A 14 -7.36 -7.97 65.53
CA GLY A 14 -6.36 -8.68 66.33
C GLY A 14 -5.38 -7.64 66.88
N GLY A 15 -5.16 -7.65 68.20
CA GLY A 15 -4.49 -6.57 68.93
C GLY A 15 -3.00 -6.76 69.21
N ALA A 16 -2.51 -5.84 70.04
CA ALA A 16 -1.28 -5.80 70.83
C ALA A 16 -0.06 -5.03 70.28
N ALA A 17 0.20 -3.92 70.98
CA ALA A 17 1.49 -3.48 71.56
C ALA A 17 2.68 -3.07 70.66
N GLY A 18 3.05 -1.78 70.79
CA GLY A 18 4.40 -1.37 71.17
C GLY A 18 5.38 -1.02 70.05
N GLY A 19 5.93 0.20 70.10
CA GLY A 19 7.23 0.50 69.50
C GLY A 19 7.30 1.82 68.75
N ASP A 20 7.75 2.87 69.43
CA ASP A 20 8.22 4.11 68.83
C ASP A 20 9.38 3.87 67.85
N ALA A 21 9.20 4.28 66.60
CA ALA A 21 10.29 4.40 65.63
C ALA A 21 10.08 5.64 64.75
N LYS A 22 10.63 6.75 65.24
CA LYS A 22 10.89 8.00 64.52
C LYS A 22 11.69 7.70 63.24
N THR A 23 11.05 7.80 62.08
CA THR A 23 11.74 7.84 60.79
C THR A 23 11.39 9.16 60.10
N ALA A 24 12.40 10.03 60.03
CA ALA A 24 12.32 11.29 59.31
C ALA A 24 12.25 11.01 57.80
N ALA A 25 11.09 11.26 57.19
CA ALA A 25 10.97 11.32 55.74
C ALA A 25 11.35 12.72 55.28
N ALA A 26 12.43 12.79 54.50
CA ALA A 26 12.87 13.98 53.80
C ALA A 26 11.75 14.50 52.89
N LYS A 27 11.39 15.77 53.07
CA LYS A 27 10.47 16.51 52.20
C LYS A 27 11.13 16.64 50.82
N ALA A 28 10.71 15.82 49.87
CA ALA A 28 10.94 16.08 48.46
C ALA A 28 10.18 17.37 48.12
N ASN A 29 10.93 18.41 47.79
CA ASN A 29 10.43 19.70 47.35
C ASN A 29 9.91 19.58 45.91
N THR A 30 8.75 18.93 45.74
CA THR A 30 7.98 19.05 44.51
C THR A 30 7.27 20.39 44.61
N GLY A 31 7.69 21.37 43.81
CA GLY A 31 7.05 22.68 43.73
C GLY A 31 5.60 22.54 43.26
N SER A 32 4.69 22.23 44.18
CA SER A 32 3.26 22.34 43.96
C SER A 32 2.94 23.83 43.96
N MET A 33 2.61 24.35 42.78
CA MET A 33 2.05 25.67 42.61
C MET A 33 0.76 25.73 43.43
N GLN A 34 0.85 26.39 44.59
CA GLN A 34 -0.24 26.46 45.55
C GLN A 34 -1.13 27.62 45.10
N LEU A 35 -2.15 27.29 44.31
CA LEU A 35 -3.17 28.26 43.88
C LEU A 35 -3.92 28.77 45.12
N GLU A 36 -4.04 30.09 45.25
CA GLU A 36 -4.64 30.74 46.43
C GLU A 36 -6.18 30.65 46.43
N SER A 37 -6.79 30.40 45.26
CA SER A 37 -8.24 30.45 45.04
C SER A 37 -8.77 29.30 44.17
N ASP A 38 -10.09 29.08 44.17
CA ASP A 38 -10.75 28.13 43.28
C ASP A 38 -10.65 28.66 41.83
N VAL A 39 -9.74 28.09 41.05
CA VAL A 39 -9.51 28.43 39.64
C VAL A 39 -10.49 27.65 38.78
N LYS A 40 -11.37 28.35 38.07
CA LYS A 40 -12.29 27.75 37.10
C LYS A 40 -11.83 28.07 35.67
N VAL A 41 -11.57 27.03 34.91
CA VAL A 41 -11.20 27.11 33.49
C VAL A 41 -12.30 26.45 32.66
N THR A 42 -12.87 27.18 31.71
CA THR A 42 -13.87 26.66 30.76
C THR A 42 -13.47 27.02 29.34
N ALA A 43 -13.62 26.09 28.40
CA ALA A 43 -13.35 26.32 26.98
C ALA A 43 -14.65 26.66 26.24
N ASP A 44 -14.57 27.58 25.29
CA ASP A 44 -15.56 27.77 24.24
C ASP A 44 -15.00 27.26 22.91
N GLU A 45 -15.51 26.12 22.48
CA GLU A 45 -15.09 25.45 21.24
C GLU A 45 -15.43 26.26 19.99
N THR A 46 -16.50 27.06 20.02
CA THR A 46 -16.98 27.79 18.83
C THR A 46 -16.01 28.91 18.45
N THR A 47 -15.43 29.56 19.45
CA THR A 47 -14.48 30.66 19.27
C THR A 47 -13.03 30.24 19.48
N ASN A 48 -12.78 28.96 19.78
CA ASN A 48 -11.47 28.42 20.19
C ASN A 48 -10.82 29.30 21.28
N SER A 49 -11.61 29.66 22.29
CA SER A 49 -11.19 30.56 23.37
C SER A 49 -11.34 29.92 24.74
N LEU A 50 -10.55 30.40 25.70
CA LEU A 50 -10.53 29.91 27.07
C LEU A 50 -11.00 31.01 28.03
N VAL A 51 -12.05 30.74 28.79
CA VAL A 51 -12.56 31.62 29.85
C VAL A 51 -12.00 31.13 31.18
N ILE A 52 -11.16 31.96 31.80
CA ILE A 52 -10.49 31.66 33.07
C ILE A 52 -11.04 32.60 34.14
N THR A 53 -11.55 32.03 35.23
CA THR A 53 -11.95 32.76 36.44
C THR A 53 -11.02 32.36 37.58
N ALA A 54 -10.17 33.28 38.03
CA ALA A 54 -9.15 33.03 39.05
C ALA A 54 -8.81 34.33 39.81
N SER A 55 -8.10 34.22 40.95
CA SER A 55 -7.48 35.40 41.57
C SER A 55 -6.45 36.05 40.61
N PRO A 56 -6.18 37.36 40.71
CA PRO A 56 -5.23 38.04 39.82
C PRO A 56 -3.85 37.38 39.79
N LYS A 57 -3.35 36.91 40.93
CA LYS A 57 -2.04 36.26 41.07
C LYS A 57 -1.99 34.87 40.44
N ASP A 58 -3.07 34.09 40.59
CA ASP A 58 -3.21 32.78 39.96
C ASP A 58 -3.38 32.91 38.44
N TYR A 59 -4.13 33.91 37.97
CA TYR A 59 -4.32 34.22 36.55
C TYR A 59 -2.98 34.55 35.87
N GLU A 60 -2.19 35.46 36.45
CA GLU A 60 -0.87 35.80 35.90
C GLU A 60 0.06 34.59 35.86
N THR A 61 0.01 33.72 36.86
CA THR A 61 0.81 32.51 36.89
C THR A 61 0.38 31.54 35.78
N LEU A 62 -0.92 31.32 35.59
CA LEU A 62 -1.47 30.45 34.53
C LEU A 62 -1.11 30.95 33.13
N ILE A 63 -1.32 32.25 32.86
CA ILE A 63 -0.99 32.85 31.55
C ILE A 63 0.52 32.74 31.27
N ASN A 64 1.35 33.21 32.20
CA ASN A 64 2.77 33.41 31.91
C ASN A 64 3.59 32.12 32.01
N THR A 65 3.18 31.13 32.81
CA THR A 65 3.99 29.93 33.03
C THR A 65 3.46 28.68 32.34
N VAL A 66 2.13 28.57 32.13
CA VAL A 66 1.50 27.37 31.59
C VAL A 66 1.02 27.61 30.16
N ILE A 67 0.12 28.58 29.95
CA ILE A 67 -0.52 28.79 28.65
C ILE A 67 0.49 29.24 27.60
N SER A 68 1.35 30.22 27.93
CA SER A 68 2.39 30.72 27.02
C SER A 68 3.38 29.64 26.54
N LYS A 69 3.59 28.58 27.33
CA LYS A 69 4.47 27.46 26.97
C LYS A 69 3.77 26.36 26.19
N LEU A 70 2.45 26.26 26.33
CA LEU A 70 1.64 25.23 25.69
C LEU A 70 1.12 25.69 24.32
N ASP A 71 0.77 26.97 24.19
CA ASP A 71 0.25 27.57 22.95
C ASP A 71 1.39 28.00 22.02
N ILE A 72 2.10 27.00 21.49
CA ILE A 72 3.15 27.18 20.49
C ILE A 72 2.77 26.49 19.17
N PRO A 73 3.21 27.02 18.01
CA PRO A 73 2.96 26.37 16.73
C PRO A 73 3.59 24.97 16.72
N ARG A 74 2.77 23.96 16.41
CA ARG A 74 3.24 22.58 16.26
C ARG A 74 4.02 22.42 14.96
N ARG A 75 5.16 21.75 15.05
CA ARG A 75 5.96 21.37 13.88
C ARG A 75 5.24 20.28 13.07
N GLN A 76 5.54 20.21 11.79
CA GLN A 76 5.02 19.17 10.89
C GLN A 76 6.16 18.29 10.38
N VAL A 77 5.85 17.05 10.05
CA VAL A 77 6.77 16.10 9.43
C VAL A 77 6.20 15.66 8.10
N TYR A 78 6.98 15.92 7.04
CA TYR A 78 6.77 15.30 5.75
C TYR A 78 7.56 14.01 5.67
N LEU A 79 6.88 12.89 5.45
CA LEU A 79 7.48 11.58 5.35
C LEU A 79 7.46 11.10 3.90
N GLU A 80 8.59 10.57 3.45
CA GLU A 80 8.71 9.90 2.16
C GLU A 80 9.27 8.50 2.38
N ALA A 81 8.54 7.49 1.94
CA ALA A 81 9.02 6.11 1.95
C ALA A 81 9.34 5.68 0.52
N VAL A 82 10.36 4.84 0.35
CA VAL A 82 10.75 4.26 -0.93
C VAL A 82 10.82 2.76 -0.76
N ILE A 83 9.99 2.05 -1.50
CA ILE A 83 9.92 0.58 -1.50
C ILE A 83 10.39 0.12 -2.86
N MET A 84 11.45 -0.70 -2.87
CA MET A 84 12.01 -1.29 -4.08
C MET A 84 11.83 -2.80 -3.99
N ASP A 85 11.10 -3.39 -4.94
CA ASP A 85 10.81 -4.84 -5.05
C ASP A 85 11.36 -5.33 -6.40
N LEU A 86 12.47 -6.05 -6.34
CA LEU A 86 13.17 -6.64 -7.48
C LEU A 86 12.93 -8.15 -7.48
N LYS A 87 12.38 -8.68 -8.57
CA LYS A 87 12.18 -10.11 -8.76
C LYS A 87 12.76 -10.57 -10.09
N VAL A 88 13.67 -11.52 -10.03
CA VAL A 88 14.30 -12.16 -11.18
C VAL A 88 13.95 -13.64 -11.15
N THR A 89 13.29 -14.14 -12.18
CA THR A 89 12.92 -15.54 -12.33
C THR A 89 13.58 -16.09 -13.59
N LYS A 90 14.38 -17.13 -13.44
CA LYS A 90 15.05 -17.85 -14.54
C LYS A 90 14.64 -19.30 -14.51
N GLN A 91 14.04 -19.78 -15.58
CA GLN A 91 13.62 -21.16 -15.71
C GLN A 91 14.36 -21.79 -16.89
N LYS A 92 14.93 -22.96 -16.65
CA LYS A 92 15.57 -23.78 -17.68
C LYS A 92 14.97 -25.16 -17.65
N ASN A 93 14.32 -25.56 -18.73
CA ASN A 93 13.83 -26.89 -18.94
C ASN A 93 14.60 -27.52 -20.11
N LEU A 94 15.24 -28.65 -19.85
CA LEU A 94 15.90 -29.45 -20.88
C LEU A 94 15.63 -30.92 -20.60
N GLY A 95 14.99 -31.59 -21.54
CA GLY A 95 14.65 -32.98 -21.36
C GLY A 95 14.39 -33.71 -22.66
N ILE A 96 14.57 -35.03 -22.59
CA ILE A 96 14.06 -35.97 -23.58
C ILE A 96 12.97 -36.79 -22.90
N SER A 97 11.80 -36.81 -23.52
CA SER A 97 10.70 -37.68 -23.15
C SER A 97 10.43 -38.66 -24.30
N GLY A 98 9.88 -39.81 -23.98
CA GLY A 98 9.64 -40.83 -24.99
C GLY A 98 8.86 -42.01 -24.47
N ASN A 99 8.27 -42.74 -25.40
CA ASN A 99 7.52 -43.97 -25.15
C ASN A 99 8.20 -45.10 -25.94
N PHE A 100 8.31 -46.27 -25.33
CA PHE A 100 8.91 -47.46 -25.94
C PHE A 100 7.96 -48.67 -26.00
N GLY A 101 6.65 -48.43 -25.84
CA GLY A 101 5.63 -49.46 -25.72
C GLY A 101 5.76 -50.27 -24.42
N SER A 102 5.07 -51.41 -24.36
CA SER A 102 5.18 -52.39 -23.25
C SER A 102 6.47 -53.25 -23.36
N LEU A 103 7.61 -52.64 -23.70
CA LEU A 103 8.84 -53.37 -24.01
C LEU A 103 9.73 -53.60 -22.79
N PHE A 104 9.60 -52.78 -21.74
CA PHE A 104 10.41 -52.87 -20.52
C PHE A 104 9.50 -53.04 -19.30
N GLY A 105 9.41 -54.27 -18.78
CA GLY A 105 8.67 -54.58 -17.56
C GLY A 105 9.62 -54.90 -16.40
N LEU A 106 9.45 -54.22 -15.26
CA LEU A 106 10.20 -54.49 -14.04
C LEU A 106 9.20 -54.89 -12.95
N GLY A 107 9.17 -56.18 -12.58
CA GLY A 107 8.28 -56.70 -11.55
C GLY A 107 6.82 -56.97 -11.95
N GLY A 108 6.53 -57.18 -13.24
CA GLY A 108 5.17 -57.44 -13.74
C GLY A 108 4.38 -56.19 -14.13
N GLU A 109 4.95 -55.01 -13.92
CA GLU A 109 4.43 -53.71 -14.36
C GLU A 109 5.15 -53.27 -15.65
N SER A 110 4.40 -52.96 -16.71
CA SER A 110 4.97 -52.49 -17.99
C SER A 110 5.28 -50.99 -17.94
N MET A 111 6.55 -50.62 -18.06
CA MET A 111 6.98 -49.22 -18.13
C MET A 111 6.80 -48.70 -19.56
N THR A 112 5.74 -47.91 -19.78
CA THR A 112 5.32 -47.47 -21.12
C THR A 112 5.89 -46.14 -21.57
N ALA A 113 6.29 -45.24 -20.66
CA ALA A 113 6.99 -44.01 -21.03
C ALA A 113 7.96 -43.53 -19.97
N PHE A 114 8.81 -42.60 -20.39
CA PHE A 114 9.74 -41.88 -19.55
C PHE A 114 9.64 -40.37 -19.82
N GLY A 115 9.66 -39.55 -18.76
CA GLY A 115 9.65 -38.09 -18.88
C GLY A 115 8.29 -37.38 -18.77
N SER A 116 7.35 -37.91 -17.96
CA SER A 116 6.10 -37.24 -17.52
C SER A 116 5.08 -36.85 -18.60
N VAL A 117 4.90 -37.66 -19.65
CA VAL A 117 3.79 -37.45 -20.62
C VAL A 117 3.26 -38.83 -21.10
N LEU A 118 1.95 -39.08 -20.95
CA LEU A 118 1.15 -40.18 -21.55
C LEU A 118 -0.34 -39.90 -21.20
N PRO A 119 -1.36 -40.07 -22.08
CA PRO A 119 -1.41 -40.74 -23.40
C PRO A 119 -2.01 -39.90 -24.58
N GLY A 120 -1.43 -39.96 -25.79
CA GLY A 120 -1.99 -39.32 -27.00
C GLY A 120 -0.99 -38.73 -28.04
N PHE A 121 0.23 -39.24 -28.09
CA PHE A 121 1.44 -38.53 -28.57
C PHE A 121 1.47 -37.95 -30.00
N ALA A 122 0.72 -38.46 -30.97
CA ALA A 122 0.79 -37.94 -32.36
C ALA A 122 0.03 -36.62 -32.53
N SER A 123 -1.14 -36.50 -31.89
CA SER A 123 -1.92 -35.26 -31.81
C SER A 123 -1.35 -34.26 -30.80
N GLU A 124 -0.44 -34.70 -29.95
CA GLU A 124 0.09 -33.91 -28.83
C GLU A 124 1.44 -33.25 -29.09
N LEU A 125 2.16 -33.49 -30.20
CA LEU A 125 3.37 -32.70 -30.46
C LEU A 125 3.05 -31.20 -30.57
N GLY A 126 1.92 -30.86 -31.18
CA GLY A 126 1.39 -29.50 -31.23
C GLY A 126 0.96 -28.97 -29.85
N THR A 127 0.40 -29.82 -28.98
CA THR A 127 0.01 -29.42 -27.61
C THR A 127 1.20 -29.32 -26.67
N ILE A 128 2.22 -30.17 -26.81
CA ILE A 128 3.48 -30.11 -26.07
C ILE A 128 4.27 -28.86 -26.49
N ALA A 129 4.41 -28.60 -27.79
CA ALA A 129 5.05 -27.38 -28.29
C ALA A 129 4.29 -26.11 -27.83
N ALA A 130 2.95 -26.15 -27.81
CA ALA A 130 2.13 -25.04 -27.32
C ALA A 130 2.14 -24.89 -25.79
N ALA A 131 2.22 -25.99 -25.02
CA ALA A 131 2.15 -25.99 -23.56
C ALA A 131 3.49 -25.70 -22.89
N THR A 132 4.60 -26.15 -23.50
CA THR A 132 5.93 -25.88 -22.95
C THR A 132 6.46 -24.53 -23.38
N GLY A 133 6.17 -24.07 -24.60
CA GLY A 133 6.89 -22.95 -25.19
C GLY A 133 8.36 -23.31 -25.40
N GLY A 134 8.97 -22.84 -26.48
CA GLY A 134 10.36 -23.15 -26.82
C GLY A 134 10.52 -24.26 -27.86
N LEU A 135 11.72 -24.82 -27.95
CA LEU A 135 12.09 -25.76 -29.00
C LEU A 135 11.59 -27.16 -28.63
N ALA A 136 10.70 -27.71 -29.43
CA ALA A 136 10.26 -29.10 -29.34
C ALA A 136 10.48 -29.80 -30.68
N GLY A 137 11.15 -30.94 -30.66
CA GLY A 137 11.38 -31.77 -31.84
C GLY A 137 11.26 -33.24 -31.48
N GLY A 138 10.62 -34.04 -32.32
CA GLY A 138 10.38 -35.44 -32.01
C GLY A 138 10.36 -36.33 -33.23
N ALA A 139 10.61 -37.62 -32.99
CA ALA A 139 10.52 -38.69 -33.98
C ALA A 139 9.51 -39.73 -33.49
N PHE A 140 8.71 -40.26 -34.41
CA PHE A 140 7.64 -41.21 -34.13
C PHE A 140 7.77 -42.41 -35.06
N SER A 141 7.50 -43.61 -34.55
CA SER A 141 7.43 -44.81 -35.38
C SER A 141 6.08 -44.91 -36.11
N ASP A 142 6.10 -45.33 -37.37
CA ASP A 142 4.89 -45.60 -38.15
C ASP A 142 4.08 -46.80 -37.62
N ARG A 143 4.72 -47.67 -36.82
CA ARG A 143 4.03 -48.76 -36.11
C ARG A 143 3.31 -48.22 -34.89
N THR A 144 2.06 -48.59 -34.71
CA THR A 144 1.25 -48.24 -33.53
C THR A 144 0.94 -49.49 -32.70
N ILE A 145 0.78 -49.29 -31.39
CA ILE A 145 0.31 -50.28 -30.43
C ILE A 145 -1.06 -49.78 -29.95
N SER A 146 -2.05 -50.67 -29.88
CA SER A 146 -3.40 -50.35 -29.43
C SER A 146 -3.58 -50.74 -27.96
N PHE A 147 -4.04 -49.81 -27.13
CA PHE A 147 -4.47 -50.07 -25.74
C PHE A 147 -5.96 -49.82 -25.66
N THR A 148 -6.68 -50.70 -24.99
CA THR A 148 -8.08 -50.45 -24.63
C THR A 148 -8.10 -49.68 -23.33
N GLY A 149 -8.53 -48.42 -23.36
CA GLY A 149 -8.69 -47.61 -22.14
C GLY A 149 -9.77 -48.19 -21.21
N SER A 150 -9.86 -47.67 -19.98
CA SER A 150 -10.93 -48.00 -19.00
C SER A 150 -12.35 -47.86 -19.58
N ASP A 151 -12.47 -47.05 -20.63
CA ASP A 151 -13.72 -46.69 -21.31
C ASP A 151 -14.04 -47.65 -22.48
N GLY A 152 -13.27 -48.74 -22.65
CA GLY A 152 -13.48 -49.74 -23.70
C GLY A 152 -13.04 -49.31 -25.11
N LYS A 153 -12.49 -48.09 -25.27
CA LYS A 153 -12.03 -47.56 -26.55
C LYS A 153 -10.56 -47.89 -26.80
N ALA A 154 -10.25 -48.37 -28.00
CA ALA A 154 -8.88 -48.60 -28.44
C ALA A 154 -8.20 -47.27 -28.80
N VAL A 155 -7.16 -46.92 -28.06
CA VAL A 155 -6.26 -45.81 -28.34
C VAL A 155 -5.01 -46.38 -29.02
N ASN A 156 -4.63 -45.81 -30.17
CA ASN A 156 -3.42 -46.21 -30.89
C ASN A 156 -2.29 -45.22 -30.56
N ILE A 157 -1.18 -45.67 -29.97
CA ILE A 157 0.02 -44.83 -29.72
C ILE A 157 1.17 -45.44 -30.52
N PRO A 158 2.07 -44.63 -31.11
CA PRO A 158 3.30 -45.12 -31.74
C PRO A 158 4.07 -46.08 -30.83
N ALA A 159 4.61 -47.15 -31.42
CA ALA A 159 5.36 -48.19 -30.71
C ALA A 159 6.66 -47.63 -30.09
N VAL A 160 7.29 -46.67 -30.76
CA VAL A 160 8.42 -45.91 -30.23
C VAL A 160 8.23 -44.44 -30.58
N SER A 161 8.37 -43.56 -29.60
CA SER A 161 8.43 -42.12 -29.81
C SER A 161 9.48 -41.47 -28.92
N THR A 162 10.08 -40.41 -29.42
CA THR A 162 11.01 -39.57 -28.65
C THR A 162 10.77 -38.12 -28.97
N ILE A 163 10.83 -37.26 -27.96
CA ILE A 163 10.67 -35.83 -28.05
C ILE A 163 11.77 -35.19 -27.22
N ILE A 164 12.51 -34.30 -27.85
CA ILE A 164 13.45 -33.39 -27.21
C ILE A 164 12.73 -32.07 -27.03
N HIS A 165 12.74 -31.55 -25.80
CA HIS A 165 12.25 -30.21 -25.50
C HIS A 165 13.30 -29.40 -24.75
N ALA A 166 13.43 -28.14 -25.14
CA ALA A 166 14.34 -27.18 -24.53
C ALA A 166 13.67 -25.81 -24.46
N LEU A 167 13.61 -25.27 -23.25
CA LEU A 167 13.09 -23.93 -22.96
C LEU A 167 14.01 -23.23 -21.97
N GLN A 168 14.33 -21.98 -22.25
CA GLN A 168 14.85 -21.04 -21.27
C GLN A 168 13.91 -19.83 -21.22
N SER A 169 13.41 -19.52 -20.02
CA SER A 169 12.58 -18.35 -19.74
C SER A 169 13.30 -17.47 -18.73
N ASP A 170 13.42 -16.19 -19.03
CA ASP A 170 14.01 -15.18 -18.16
C ASP A 170 12.96 -14.07 -17.97
N SER A 171 12.59 -13.78 -16.72
CA SER A 171 11.58 -12.80 -16.35
C SER A 171 12.12 -11.90 -15.23
N ASP A 172 12.21 -10.61 -15.54
CA ASP A 172 12.69 -9.59 -14.63
C ASP A 172 11.56 -8.60 -14.33
N ALA A 173 11.33 -8.32 -13.05
CA ALA A 173 10.36 -7.35 -12.58
C ALA A 173 11.04 -6.40 -11.58
N ASN A 174 10.83 -5.10 -11.77
CA ASN A 174 11.29 -4.05 -10.86
C ASN A 174 10.11 -3.14 -10.54
N VAL A 175 9.75 -3.08 -9.27
CA VAL A 175 8.67 -2.23 -8.78
C VAL A 175 9.24 -1.22 -7.79
N LEU A 176 9.01 0.05 -8.08
CA LEU A 176 9.33 1.17 -7.21
C LEU A 176 8.03 1.81 -6.73
N SER A 177 7.87 1.99 -5.43
CA SER A 177 6.72 2.66 -4.83
C SER A 177 7.20 3.73 -3.86
N THR A 178 6.71 4.96 -4.03
CA THR A 178 7.15 6.12 -3.23
C THR A 178 5.97 6.82 -2.55
N PRO A 179 5.29 6.18 -1.58
CA PRO A 179 4.23 6.85 -0.83
C PRO A 179 4.83 7.96 0.04
N SER A 180 4.11 9.08 0.12
CA SER A 180 4.51 10.21 0.94
C SER A 180 3.31 10.87 1.62
N ILE A 181 3.50 11.38 2.83
CA ILE A 181 2.44 11.99 3.63
C ILE A 181 2.99 13.10 4.52
N LEU A 182 2.20 14.15 4.73
CA LEU A 182 2.48 15.23 5.67
C LEU A 182 1.59 15.06 6.90
N THR A 183 2.16 15.19 8.10
CA THR A 183 1.39 15.15 9.35
C THR A 183 1.96 16.09 10.40
N LEU A 184 1.17 16.37 11.44
CA LEU A 184 1.60 17.11 12.62
C LEU A 184 2.42 16.21 13.55
N ASP A 185 3.25 16.84 14.38
CA ASP A 185 3.93 16.15 15.47
C ASP A 185 2.92 15.47 16.42
N ASN A 186 3.19 14.20 16.77
CA ASN A 186 2.35 13.30 17.56
C ASN A 186 0.97 12.95 16.97
N GLU A 187 0.71 13.29 15.71
CA GLU A 187 -0.55 12.97 15.03
C GLU A 187 -0.37 11.78 14.07
N GLU A 188 -1.23 10.77 14.20
CA GLU A 188 -1.23 9.65 13.25
C GLU A 188 -1.79 10.10 11.90
N ALA A 189 -1.08 9.75 10.83
CA ALA A 189 -1.56 9.95 9.48
C ALA A 189 -1.44 8.66 8.68
N SER A 190 -2.37 8.45 7.76
CA SER A 190 -2.38 7.30 6.87
C SER A 190 -2.66 7.70 5.42
N ILE A 191 -1.98 7.02 4.51
CA ILE A 191 -2.25 7.07 3.07
C ILE A 191 -2.44 5.64 2.58
N GLN A 192 -3.52 5.43 1.84
CA GLN A 192 -3.86 4.16 1.21
C GLN A 192 -4.10 4.41 -0.27
N VAL A 193 -3.39 3.65 -1.11
CA VAL A 193 -3.53 3.71 -2.56
C VAL A 193 -3.67 2.28 -3.09
N GLY A 194 -4.87 1.97 -3.61
CA GLY A 194 -5.15 0.71 -4.27
C GLY A 194 -6.64 0.40 -4.26
N ASP A 195 -6.97 -0.87 -4.42
CA ASP A 195 -8.34 -1.34 -4.65
C ASP A 195 -8.88 -2.08 -3.42
N GLU A 196 -10.17 -1.95 -3.15
CA GLU A 196 -10.88 -2.72 -2.14
C GLU A 196 -11.45 -4.00 -2.78
N VAL A 197 -10.93 -5.17 -2.38
CA VAL A 197 -11.26 -6.45 -3.01
C VAL A 197 -12.23 -7.26 -2.14
N PRO A 198 -13.37 -7.73 -2.69
CA PRO A 198 -14.27 -8.60 -1.95
C PRO A 198 -13.72 -10.02 -1.80
N VAL A 199 -13.68 -10.51 -0.56
CA VAL A 199 -13.28 -11.87 -0.18
C VAL A 199 -14.47 -12.62 0.43
N LYS A 200 -14.59 -13.91 0.11
CA LYS A 200 -15.61 -14.77 0.72
C LYS A 200 -15.18 -15.11 2.15
N SER A 201 -15.90 -14.60 3.14
CA SER A 201 -15.59 -14.76 4.58
C SER A 201 -16.28 -15.98 5.21
N GLY A 202 -17.28 -16.54 4.52
CA GLY A 202 -17.93 -17.80 4.91
C GLY A 202 -19.28 -18.01 4.24
N THR A 203 -19.84 -19.20 4.36
CA THR A 203 -21.21 -19.50 3.92
C THR A 203 -22.12 -19.64 5.13
N SER A 204 -23.20 -18.86 5.18
CA SER A 204 -24.31 -19.10 6.11
C SER A 204 -25.43 -19.83 5.39
N LEU A 205 -25.99 -20.90 5.96
CA LEU A 205 -27.25 -21.47 5.46
C LEU A 205 -28.39 -20.53 5.84
N GLY A 206 -29.11 -20.02 4.83
CA GLY A 206 -30.39 -19.37 5.03
C GLY A 206 -31.51 -20.38 5.25
N THR A 207 -32.64 -19.92 5.80
CA THR A 207 -33.85 -20.72 5.98
C THR A 207 -34.33 -21.27 4.62
N GLY A 208 -34.32 -22.59 4.46
CA GLY A 208 -34.62 -23.27 3.19
C GLY A 208 -33.42 -23.95 2.49
N GLY A 209 -32.23 -23.95 3.09
CA GLY A 209 -31.06 -24.66 2.55
C GLY A 209 -30.29 -23.90 1.46
N ILE A 210 -30.59 -22.61 1.27
CA ILE A 210 -29.86 -21.74 0.33
C ILE A 210 -28.56 -21.25 1.00
N GLN A 211 -27.43 -21.50 0.35
CA GLN A 211 -26.11 -21.02 0.77
C GLN A 211 -26.00 -19.51 0.52
N ASN A 212 -25.92 -18.70 1.58
CA ASN A 212 -25.59 -17.28 1.50
C ASN A 212 -24.08 -17.09 1.71
N PHE A 213 -23.39 -16.45 0.77
CA PHE A 213 -21.97 -16.11 0.92
C PHE A 213 -21.84 -14.76 1.63
N ASN A 214 -21.16 -14.75 2.78
CA ASN A 214 -20.75 -13.52 3.43
C ASN A 214 -19.50 -12.99 2.72
N VAL A 215 -19.53 -11.74 2.31
CA VAL A 215 -18.43 -11.07 1.63
C VAL A 215 -17.84 -10.03 2.57
N THR A 216 -16.58 -10.18 2.93
CA THR A 216 -15.80 -9.15 3.61
C THR A 216 -14.96 -8.43 2.56
N ARG A 217 -14.66 -7.15 2.78
CA ARG A 217 -13.81 -6.39 1.86
C ARG A 217 -12.45 -6.20 2.49
N GLU A 218 -11.42 -6.45 1.70
CA GLU A 218 -10.01 -6.35 2.11
C GLU A 218 -9.34 -5.26 1.27
N ASP A 219 -8.63 -4.37 1.96
CA ASP A 219 -7.88 -3.28 1.33
C ASP A 219 -6.59 -3.81 0.69
N THR A 220 -6.41 -3.55 -0.60
CA THR A 220 -5.19 -3.89 -1.31
C THR A 220 -4.45 -2.67 -1.83
N GLY A 221 -3.13 -2.79 -2.02
CA GLY A 221 -2.27 -1.75 -2.57
C GLY A 221 -1.17 -1.31 -1.62
N VAL A 222 -0.81 -0.04 -1.66
CA VAL A 222 0.23 0.56 -0.82
C VAL A 222 -0.45 1.31 0.33
N ILE A 223 -0.25 0.84 1.55
CA ILE A 223 -0.77 1.43 2.77
C ILE A 223 0.43 1.87 3.62
N LEU A 224 0.43 3.13 4.04
CA LEU A 224 1.44 3.68 4.92
C LEU A 224 0.74 4.42 6.05
N LYS A 225 0.98 3.99 7.28
CA LYS A 225 0.55 4.65 8.51
C LYS A 225 1.78 5.10 9.28
N VAL A 226 1.78 6.34 9.75
CA VAL A 226 2.90 6.91 10.48
C VAL A 226 2.43 7.79 11.63
N THR A 227 3.10 7.66 12.77
CA THR A 227 3.01 8.62 13.89
C THR A 227 4.42 9.16 14.14
N PRO A 228 4.72 10.41 13.77
CA PRO A 228 6.00 11.01 14.07
C PRO A 228 6.00 11.67 15.45
N GLN A 229 7.18 11.73 16.04
CA GLN A 229 7.47 12.45 17.26
C GLN A 229 8.82 13.16 17.10
N ILE A 230 8.81 14.48 17.10
CA ILE A 230 10.01 15.32 16.93
C ILE A 230 10.67 15.52 18.30
N SER A 231 11.98 15.29 18.36
CA SER A 231 12.80 15.62 19.52
C SER A 231 13.34 17.06 19.44
N GLU A 232 13.79 17.60 20.57
CA GLU A 232 14.46 18.90 20.60
C GLU A 232 15.77 18.93 19.79
N SER A 233 16.40 17.77 19.57
CA SER A 233 17.64 17.63 18.79
C SER A 233 17.41 17.49 17.28
N ASP A 234 16.23 17.89 16.79
CA ASP A 234 15.83 17.79 15.37
C ASP A 234 15.90 16.35 14.81
N THR A 235 15.73 15.37 15.70
CA THR A 235 15.57 13.97 15.31
C THR A 235 14.09 13.60 15.36
N VAL A 236 13.65 12.72 14.47
CA VAL A 236 12.26 12.28 14.39
C VAL A 236 12.20 10.81 14.75
N ARG A 237 11.46 10.50 15.81
CA ARG A 237 11.03 9.14 16.15
C ARG A 237 9.76 8.85 15.36
N LEU A 238 9.79 7.80 14.55
CA LEU A 238 8.72 7.43 13.65
C LEU A 238 8.20 6.05 14.04
N LYS A 239 6.92 5.97 14.41
CA LYS A 239 6.20 4.70 14.45
C LYS A 239 5.58 4.47 13.08
N ILE A 240 6.03 3.45 12.36
CA ILE A 240 5.62 3.18 10.99
C ILE A 240 4.95 1.82 10.91
N SER A 241 3.83 1.78 10.19
CA SER A 241 3.22 0.55 9.67
C SER A 241 3.09 0.72 8.17
N GLN A 242 3.87 -0.06 7.42
CA GLN A 242 3.92 -0.02 5.97
C GLN A 242 3.48 -1.37 5.43
N GLU A 243 2.52 -1.38 4.52
CA GLU A 243 2.04 -2.57 3.83
C GLU A 243 2.02 -2.36 2.32
N VAL A 244 2.55 -3.34 1.57
CA VAL A 244 2.31 -3.50 0.14
C VAL A 244 1.59 -4.81 -0.09
N SER A 245 0.38 -4.74 -0.61
CA SER A 245 -0.40 -5.89 -1.02
C SER A 245 -0.66 -5.83 -2.53
N LYS A 246 -0.61 -6.99 -3.18
CA LYS A 246 -0.92 -7.18 -4.59
C LYS A 246 -1.90 -8.34 -4.75
N LEU A 247 -2.88 -8.16 -5.62
CA LEU A 247 -3.81 -9.22 -6.01
C LEU A 247 -3.08 -10.29 -6.83
N GLY A 248 -3.18 -11.53 -6.39
CA GLY A 248 -2.59 -12.71 -7.03
C GLY A 248 -3.62 -13.51 -7.85
N ALA A 249 -3.40 -14.81 -7.97
CA ALA A 249 -4.31 -15.70 -8.69
C ALA A 249 -5.64 -15.90 -7.94
N PHE A 250 -6.71 -16.12 -8.71
CA PHE A 250 -8.02 -16.49 -8.17
C PHE A 250 -8.10 -18.00 -7.96
N THR A 251 -8.53 -18.41 -6.77
CA THR A 251 -8.86 -19.80 -6.44
C THR A 251 -10.37 -19.97 -6.30
N ALA A 252 -10.85 -21.21 -6.14
CA ALA A 252 -12.28 -21.48 -5.92
C ALA A 252 -12.82 -20.77 -4.66
N ASP A 253 -11.95 -20.65 -3.64
CA ASP A 253 -12.26 -20.05 -2.34
C ASP A 253 -12.12 -18.52 -2.32
N GLY A 254 -11.37 -17.94 -3.26
CA GLY A 254 -11.17 -16.49 -3.36
C GLY A 254 -9.84 -16.09 -3.98
N PRO A 255 -9.57 -14.78 -4.09
CA PRO A 255 -8.27 -14.29 -4.53
C PRO A 255 -7.16 -14.57 -3.51
N ILE A 256 -5.96 -14.88 -3.99
CA ILE A 256 -4.75 -14.91 -3.16
C ILE A 256 -4.15 -13.50 -3.11
N PHE A 257 -3.73 -13.03 -1.94
CA PHE A 257 -3.03 -11.75 -1.81
C PHE A 257 -1.56 -11.98 -1.47
N SER A 258 -0.67 -11.29 -2.19
CA SER A 258 0.74 -11.21 -1.82
C SER A 258 0.95 -9.97 -0.96
N LYS A 259 1.10 -10.16 0.36
CA LYS A 259 1.23 -9.09 1.34
C LYS A 259 2.66 -9.02 1.88
N ARG A 260 3.21 -7.81 1.94
CA ARG A 260 4.51 -7.48 2.53
C ARG A 260 4.27 -6.37 3.54
N THR A 261 4.59 -6.62 4.81
CA THR A 261 4.29 -5.68 5.90
C THR A 261 5.55 -5.43 6.72
N VAL A 262 5.74 -4.17 7.13
CA VAL A 262 6.82 -3.71 8.00
C VAL A 262 6.21 -2.83 9.10
N ASP A 263 6.30 -3.30 10.34
CA ASP A 263 5.89 -2.57 11.53
C ASP A 263 7.12 -2.31 12.40
N THR A 264 7.50 -1.05 12.55
CA THR A 264 8.71 -0.70 13.28
C THR A 264 8.66 0.70 13.89
N VAL A 265 9.56 0.94 14.84
CA VAL A 265 9.81 2.26 15.43
C VAL A 265 11.26 2.61 15.17
N VAL A 266 11.52 3.67 14.42
CA VAL A 266 12.88 4.11 14.06
C VAL A 266 13.10 5.56 14.47
N VAL A 267 14.34 5.92 14.74
CA VAL A 267 14.76 7.30 14.95
C VAL A 267 15.66 7.70 13.79
N ALA A 268 15.32 8.79 13.12
CA ALA A 268 16.08 9.32 12.00
C ALA A 268 16.26 10.83 12.15
N ASN A 269 17.38 11.36 11.68
CA ASN A 269 17.59 12.81 11.64
C ASN A 269 16.78 13.44 10.50
N ASP A 270 16.53 14.76 10.58
CA ASP A 270 15.95 15.51 9.47
C ASP A 270 16.75 15.27 8.17
N LYS A 271 16.04 14.97 7.08
CA LYS A 271 16.57 14.69 5.73
C LYS A 271 17.46 13.45 5.62
N GLN A 272 17.56 12.63 6.67
CA GLN A 272 18.35 11.40 6.63
C GLN A 272 17.49 10.21 6.18
N THR A 273 17.90 9.56 5.09
CA THR A 273 17.30 8.30 4.68
C THR A 273 17.80 7.16 5.56
N VAL A 274 16.86 6.41 6.15
CA VAL A 274 17.12 5.20 6.93
C VAL A 274 16.52 3.98 6.25
N VAL A 275 17.22 2.85 6.31
CA VAL A 275 16.68 1.55 5.88
C VAL A 275 15.89 0.97 7.05
N ILE A 276 14.59 0.77 6.85
CA ILE A 276 13.71 0.24 7.91
C ILE A 276 13.52 -1.27 7.83
N GLY A 277 13.80 -1.86 6.67
CA GLY A 277 13.71 -3.30 6.47
C GLY A 277 14.10 -3.74 5.07
N GLY A 278 14.30 -5.04 4.93
CA GLY A 278 14.53 -5.69 3.64
C GLY A 278 14.54 -7.20 3.76
N LEU A 279 14.36 -7.88 2.63
CA LEU A 279 14.41 -9.33 2.51
C LEU A 279 15.06 -9.68 1.18
N ILE A 280 16.09 -10.53 1.23
CA ILE A 280 16.69 -11.16 0.05
C ILE A 280 16.33 -12.64 0.11
N GLU A 281 15.64 -13.11 -0.91
CA GLU A 281 15.29 -14.51 -1.09
C GLU A 281 15.98 -15.05 -2.34
N ASP A 282 16.63 -16.20 -2.20
CA ASP A 282 17.26 -16.93 -3.31
C ASP A 282 16.79 -18.38 -3.26
N SER A 283 15.90 -18.72 -4.20
CA SER A 283 15.34 -20.06 -4.33
C SER A 283 15.87 -20.71 -5.61
N ASN A 284 16.40 -21.91 -5.48
CA ASN A 284 16.92 -22.70 -6.61
C ASN A 284 16.37 -24.12 -6.52
N THR A 285 15.32 -24.39 -7.27
CA THR A 285 14.66 -25.69 -7.34
C THR A 285 15.15 -26.42 -8.57
N VAL A 286 15.69 -27.63 -8.37
CA VAL A 286 16.11 -28.50 -9.47
C VAL A 286 15.30 -29.78 -9.42
N THR A 287 14.39 -29.96 -10.37
CA THR A 287 13.60 -31.18 -10.53
C THR A 287 14.23 -32.01 -11.63
N THR A 288 14.63 -33.24 -11.32
CA THR A 288 15.23 -34.16 -12.31
C THR A 288 14.45 -35.48 -12.34
N GLY A 289 13.78 -35.77 -13.45
CA GLY A 289 13.30 -37.11 -13.77
C GLY A 289 14.36 -37.84 -14.57
N LYS A 290 14.69 -39.10 -14.24
CA LYS A 290 15.68 -39.91 -14.97
C LYS A 290 15.26 -41.36 -15.05
N VAL A 291 15.65 -42.07 -16.13
CA VAL A 291 15.50 -43.52 -16.20
C VAL A 291 16.53 -44.14 -15.24
N PRO A 292 16.13 -45.06 -14.34
CA PRO A 292 17.08 -45.78 -13.49
C PRO A 292 18.19 -46.46 -14.33
N TYR A 293 19.42 -46.47 -13.83
CA TYR A 293 20.64 -46.96 -14.51
C TYR A 293 21.07 -46.14 -15.74
N LEU A 294 20.21 -45.97 -16.75
CA LEU A 294 20.55 -45.28 -18.00
C LEU A 294 20.77 -43.77 -17.84
N GLY A 295 20.06 -43.14 -16.91
CA GLY A 295 20.21 -41.71 -16.60
C GLY A 295 21.51 -41.35 -15.88
N ASP A 296 22.20 -42.36 -15.31
CA ASP A 296 23.44 -42.18 -14.54
C ASP A 296 24.70 -42.48 -15.36
N VAL A 297 24.54 -42.94 -16.62
CA VAL A 297 25.67 -43.15 -17.53
C VAL A 297 26.34 -41.80 -17.86
N PRO A 298 27.66 -41.66 -17.69
CA PRO A 298 28.36 -40.44 -18.08
C PRO A 298 28.20 -40.18 -19.58
N VAL A 299 28.11 -38.91 -19.98
CA VAL A 299 27.89 -38.43 -21.36
C VAL A 299 26.48 -38.76 -21.91
N LEU A 300 26.08 -40.03 -21.91
CA LEU A 300 24.81 -40.48 -22.53
C LEU A 300 23.58 -40.32 -21.62
N GLY A 301 23.76 -40.22 -20.31
CA GLY A 301 22.65 -40.09 -19.35
C GLY A 301 21.81 -38.82 -19.52
N ASN A 302 22.34 -37.79 -20.19
CA ASN A 302 21.59 -36.59 -20.60
C ASN A 302 20.44 -36.89 -21.57
N LEU A 303 20.51 -38.00 -22.32
CA LEU A 303 19.44 -38.42 -23.22
C LEU A 303 18.29 -39.14 -22.51
N PHE A 304 18.52 -39.56 -21.25
CA PHE A 304 17.57 -40.35 -20.47
C PHE A 304 17.14 -39.61 -19.18
N LYS A 305 17.25 -38.28 -19.18
CA LYS A 305 16.77 -37.44 -18.08
C LYS A 305 16.08 -36.17 -18.58
N ASN A 306 15.12 -35.73 -17.80
CA ASN A 306 14.47 -34.44 -17.92
C ASN A 306 14.86 -33.60 -16.70
N ARG A 307 15.46 -32.43 -16.93
CA ARG A 307 15.91 -31.53 -15.89
C ARG A 307 15.22 -30.18 -16.04
N GLN A 308 14.42 -29.83 -15.05
CA GLN A 308 13.88 -28.50 -14.83
C GLN A 308 14.66 -27.80 -13.72
N THR A 309 15.08 -26.56 -13.97
CA THR A 309 15.78 -25.71 -13.01
C THR A 309 15.06 -24.39 -12.93
N ASP A 310 14.48 -24.09 -11.78
CA ASP A 310 13.78 -22.85 -11.49
C ASP A 310 14.60 -22.06 -10.47
N LYS A 311 15.11 -20.89 -10.89
CA LYS A 311 15.85 -19.97 -10.04
C LYS A 311 15.04 -18.69 -9.87
N THR A 312 14.67 -18.40 -8.63
CA THR A 312 13.94 -17.18 -8.28
C THR A 312 14.77 -16.39 -7.27
N LYS A 313 15.12 -15.15 -7.63
CA LYS A 313 15.75 -14.19 -6.74
C LYS A 313 14.77 -13.05 -6.49
N SER A 314 14.51 -12.76 -5.22
CA SER A 314 13.67 -11.64 -4.80
C SER A 314 14.48 -10.76 -3.86
N ASN A 315 14.45 -9.45 -4.05
CA ASN A 315 15.06 -8.49 -3.14
C ASN A 315 14.08 -7.34 -2.91
N ILE A 316 13.66 -7.18 -1.66
CA ILE A 316 12.92 -6.00 -1.21
C ILE A 316 13.76 -5.18 -0.25
N ILE A 317 13.77 -3.87 -0.45
CA ILE A 317 14.37 -2.91 0.48
C ILE A 317 13.38 -1.75 0.68
N VAL A 318 13.20 -1.35 1.94
CA VAL A 318 12.32 -0.25 2.33
C VAL A 318 13.13 0.84 3.00
N PHE A 319 13.07 2.04 2.43
CA PHE A 319 13.71 3.25 2.93
C PHE A 319 12.66 4.24 3.41
N ILE A 320 13.02 5.04 4.41
CA ILE A 320 12.22 6.15 4.89
C ILE A 320 13.10 7.38 5.07
N THR A 321 12.58 8.53 4.66
CA THR A 321 13.23 9.82 4.82
C THR A 321 12.24 10.81 5.44
N PRO A 322 12.44 11.24 6.70
CA PRO A 322 11.65 12.31 7.29
C PRO A 322 12.21 13.69 6.92
N TYR A 323 11.31 14.67 6.81
CA TYR A 323 11.61 16.08 6.62
C TYR A 323 10.79 16.88 7.63
N ILE A 324 11.46 17.65 8.49
CA ILE A 324 10.81 18.52 9.46
C ILE A 324 10.48 19.86 8.77
N ILE A 325 9.21 20.26 8.82
CA ILE A 325 8.75 21.57 8.32
C ILE A 325 8.57 22.49 9.53
N ARG A 326 9.37 23.56 9.58
CA ARG A 326 9.31 24.59 10.62
C ARG A 326 8.59 25.83 10.12
N ASP A 327 9.00 26.27 8.93
CA ASP A 327 8.57 27.54 8.35
C ASP A 327 7.97 27.36 6.96
N LYS A 328 7.33 28.44 6.48
CA LYS A 328 6.77 28.52 5.12
C LYS A 328 7.83 28.25 4.05
N SER A 329 9.09 28.59 4.27
CA SER A 329 10.19 28.31 3.33
C SER A 329 10.41 26.82 3.11
N ASP A 330 10.39 26.02 4.18
CA ASP A 330 10.58 24.56 4.11
C ASP A 330 9.45 23.91 3.33
N TYR A 331 8.22 24.37 3.59
CA TYR A 331 7.04 23.92 2.86
C TYR A 331 7.15 24.23 1.35
N MET A 332 7.59 25.44 0.99
CA MET A 332 7.76 25.83 -0.41
C MET A 332 8.87 25.01 -1.09
N ALA A 333 9.95 24.67 -0.38
CA ALA A 333 11.03 23.83 -0.92
C ALA A 333 10.52 22.41 -1.27
N ILE A 334 9.76 21.78 -0.37
CA ILE A 334 9.16 20.46 -0.61
C ILE A 334 8.15 20.53 -1.77
N LEU A 335 7.30 21.55 -1.79
CA LEU A 335 6.30 21.76 -2.83
C LEU A 335 6.96 21.94 -4.21
N GLN A 336 8.00 22.76 -4.30
CA GLN A 336 8.73 22.97 -5.55
C GLN A 336 9.39 21.66 -6.02
N ARG A 337 10.05 20.94 -5.11
CA ARG A 337 10.65 19.62 -5.42
C ARG A 337 9.62 18.65 -5.99
N LYS A 338 8.45 18.51 -5.36
CA LYS A 338 7.39 17.60 -5.84
C LYS A 338 6.76 18.02 -7.16
N ILE A 339 6.65 19.33 -7.41
CA ILE A 339 6.21 19.83 -8.72
C ILE A 339 7.24 19.49 -9.81
N GLU A 340 8.52 19.65 -9.52
CA GLU A 340 9.61 19.32 -10.45
C GLU A 340 9.66 17.82 -10.74
N GLU A 341 9.61 16.96 -9.73
CA GLU A 341 9.54 15.50 -9.88
C GLU A 341 8.35 15.07 -10.76
N ARG A 342 7.17 15.65 -10.51
CA ARG A 342 5.98 15.40 -11.32
C ARG A 342 6.17 15.85 -12.78
N ASN A 343 6.73 17.04 -12.99
CA ASN A 343 6.96 17.56 -14.33
C ASN A 343 7.99 16.71 -15.09
N LEU A 344 9.04 16.26 -14.41
CA LEU A 344 10.05 15.34 -14.95
C LEU A 344 9.42 14.00 -15.32
N PHE A 345 8.53 13.45 -14.49
CA PHE A 345 7.76 12.24 -14.82
C PHE A 345 6.92 12.42 -16.09
N ILE A 346 6.23 13.55 -16.24
CA ILE A 346 5.47 13.88 -17.45
C ILE A 346 6.40 13.98 -18.67
N ASP A 347 7.55 14.61 -18.50
CA ASP A 347 8.53 14.83 -19.56
C ASP A 347 9.29 13.57 -19.96
N LEU A 348 9.41 12.55 -19.11
CA LEU A 348 10.00 11.27 -19.49
C LEU A 348 8.99 10.34 -20.19
N ASN A 349 7.71 10.42 -19.81
CA ASN A 349 6.73 9.40 -20.19
C ASN A 349 5.75 9.81 -21.30
N TYR A 350 5.61 11.11 -21.60
CA TYR A 350 4.64 11.58 -22.61
C TYR A 350 5.32 12.17 -23.85
N GLY A 351 4.67 12.03 -25.00
CA GLY A 351 5.10 12.66 -26.26
C GLY A 351 4.86 14.17 -26.26
N VAL A 352 5.56 14.90 -27.15
CA VAL A 352 5.56 16.38 -27.19
C VAL A 352 4.14 17.00 -27.25
N SER A 353 3.24 16.42 -28.04
CA SER A 353 1.85 16.89 -28.17
C SER A 353 1.02 16.67 -26.90
N GLN A 354 1.20 15.53 -26.23
CA GLN A 354 0.53 15.20 -24.97
C GLN A 354 1.03 16.12 -23.84
N ARG A 355 2.34 16.43 -23.81
CA ARG A 355 2.92 17.38 -22.85
C ARG A 355 2.27 18.76 -22.95
N LYS A 356 2.01 19.26 -24.16
CA LYS A 356 1.39 20.57 -24.35
C LYS A 356 -0.02 20.62 -23.74
N GLN A 357 -0.84 19.60 -24.02
CA GLN A 357 -2.19 19.48 -23.46
C GLN A 357 -2.17 19.35 -21.93
N ILE A 358 -1.27 18.54 -21.38
CA ILE A 358 -1.11 18.37 -19.93
C ILE A 358 -0.62 19.67 -19.27
N ARG A 359 0.34 20.37 -19.86
CA ARG A 359 0.83 21.65 -19.30
C ARG A 359 -0.24 22.75 -19.36
N GLU A 360 -1.03 22.81 -20.42
CA GLU A 360 -2.15 23.75 -20.54
C GLU A 360 -3.24 23.45 -19.50
N SER A 361 -3.64 22.19 -19.32
CA SER A 361 -4.59 21.83 -18.27
C SER A 361 -4.05 22.15 -16.88
N ILE A 362 -2.78 21.86 -16.59
CA ILE A 362 -2.15 22.18 -15.31
C ILE A 362 -2.11 23.69 -15.05
N LYS A 363 -1.74 24.51 -16.04
CA LYS A 363 -1.69 25.98 -15.86
C LYS A 363 -3.05 26.56 -15.50
N ASN A 364 -4.11 26.04 -16.11
CA ASN A 364 -5.48 26.47 -15.81
C ASN A 364 -5.85 26.12 -14.36
N HIS A 365 -5.60 24.88 -13.92
CA HIS A 365 -5.89 24.46 -12.54
C HIS A 365 -4.96 25.12 -11.50
N ALA A 366 -3.69 25.38 -11.84
CA ALA A 366 -2.75 26.04 -10.93
C ALA A 366 -3.12 27.50 -10.69
N LYS A 367 -3.68 28.18 -11.69
CA LYS A 367 -4.21 29.55 -11.53
C LYS A 367 -5.40 29.56 -10.57
N GLU A 368 -6.29 28.58 -10.67
CA GLU A 368 -7.42 28.39 -9.73
C GLU A 368 -6.94 28.09 -8.29
N LEU A 369 -5.90 27.26 -8.13
CA LEU A 369 -5.34 26.94 -6.81
C LEU A 369 -4.55 28.10 -6.17
N LEU A 370 -3.98 29.00 -6.99
CA LEU A 370 -3.24 30.17 -6.53
C LEU A 370 -4.13 31.42 -6.36
N GLU A 371 -5.32 31.46 -6.94
CA GLU A 371 -6.29 32.57 -6.76
C GLU A 371 -6.89 32.62 -5.35
N TYR A 372 -6.80 31.54 -4.56
CA TYR A 372 -7.14 31.58 -3.12
C TYR A 372 -6.13 32.41 -2.28
N ARG A 373 -5.05 32.92 -2.89
CA ARG A 373 -4.00 33.71 -2.23
C ARG A 373 -4.26 35.23 -2.22
N GLY A 374 -5.51 35.65 -2.45
CA GLY A 374 -5.90 37.06 -2.54
C GLY A 374 -6.85 37.52 -1.42
N ILE A 375 -6.50 37.32 -0.14
CA ILE A 375 -7.18 38.03 0.95
C ILE A 375 -6.60 39.46 0.99
N ASN A 376 -7.31 40.40 0.35
CA ASN A 376 -7.07 41.83 0.55
C ASN A 376 -7.43 42.19 1.99
N TYR A 377 -6.43 42.34 2.87
CA TYR A 377 -6.60 43.12 4.09
C TYR A 377 -6.72 44.59 3.66
N HIS A 378 -7.95 45.11 3.58
CA HIS A 378 -8.18 46.55 3.61
C HIS A 378 -8.03 47.00 5.07
N ASP A 379 -6.92 47.68 5.36
CA ASP A 379 -6.71 48.49 6.54
C ASP A 379 -7.69 49.69 6.47
N ASN A 380 -8.83 49.57 7.16
CA ASN A 380 -9.74 50.69 7.37
C ASN A 380 -9.32 51.46 8.63
N SER A 381 -8.23 52.22 8.51
CA SER A 381 -7.84 53.25 9.48
C SER A 381 -7.80 54.64 8.84
N GLN A 382 -8.93 55.07 8.25
CA GLN A 382 -9.24 56.49 8.12
C GLN A 382 -10.73 56.70 8.32
N ALA A 383 -11.08 57.13 9.53
CA ALA A 383 -12.33 57.78 9.81
C ALA A 383 -12.31 59.18 9.19
N SER A 384 -13.24 59.47 8.30
CA SER A 384 -13.67 60.85 8.02
C SER A 384 -15.19 60.89 7.94
N VAL A 385 -15.76 61.51 8.97
CA VAL A 385 -17.17 61.83 9.16
C VAL A 385 -17.58 62.97 8.23
N THR A 386 -18.83 62.93 7.72
CA THR A 386 -19.82 64.03 7.46
C THR A 386 -20.64 63.78 6.16
N PRO A 387 -21.86 64.35 5.97
CA PRO A 387 -23.09 63.68 6.39
C PRO A 387 -24.19 63.62 5.30
N TYR A 388 -25.27 62.96 5.71
CA TYR A 388 -26.60 62.83 5.12
C TYR A 388 -27.18 64.06 4.38
N SER A 389 -27.68 63.83 3.16
CA SER A 389 -28.71 64.59 2.41
C SER A 389 -29.16 63.66 1.27
N GLY A 390 -30.41 63.34 0.96
CA GLY A 390 -31.67 64.04 1.15
C GLY A 390 -32.37 64.14 -0.22
N ASN A 391 -33.40 63.31 -0.42
CA ASN A 391 -34.55 63.48 -1.32
C ASN A 391 -34.53 63.12 -2.84
N ALA A 392 -35.52 62.26 -3.16
CA ALA A 392 -36.66 62.50 -4.07
C ALA A 392 -36.64 62.01 -5.54
N GLN A 393 -37.54 61.03 -5.77
CA GLN A 393 -38.60 60.94 -6.79
C GLN A 393 -38.33 60.81 -8.31
N GLY A 394 -39.19 60.00 -8.95
CA GLY A 394 -39.64 60.14 -10.36
C GLY A 394 -39.44 58.89 -11.22
N THR A 395 -40.34 57.91 -11.22
CA THR A 395 -41.44 57.69 -12.18
C THR A 395 -41.06 57.41 -13.65
N SER A 396 -41.36 56.17 -14.07
CA SER A 396 -41.94 55.71 -15.35
C SER A 396 -41.46 56.28 -16.69
N HIS A 397 -41.09 55.39 -17.62
CA HIS A 397 -41.73 55.33 -18.94
C HIS A 397 -41.54 53.94 -19.61
N VAL A 398 -42.66 53.42 -20.10
CA VAL A 398 -42.82 52.29 -21.02
C VAL A 398 -43.06 52.88 -22.42
N SER A 399 -42.44 52.30 -23.46
CA SER A 399 -43.07 52.07 -24.76
C SER A 399 -42.10 51.41 -25.75
N ASP A 400 -42.55 50.29 -26.34
CA ASP A 400 -42.47 49.95 -27.77
C ASP A 400 -41.10 49.70 -28.43
N SER A 401 -40.93 48.83 -29.43
CA SER A 401 -41.76 47.84 -30.11
C SER A 401 -40.87 47.13 -31.16
N ALA A 402 -41.27 45.91 -31.51
CA ALA A 402 -41.14 45.27 -32.84
C ALA A 402 -39.88 44.49 -33.27
N ALA A 403 -40.21 43.25 -33.68
CA ALA A 403 -39.81 42.51 -34.89
C ALA A 403 -38.46 41.75 -34.85
N GLN A 404 -38.47 40.42 -34.70
CA GLN A 404 -38.72 39.36 -35.72
C GLN A 404 -37.54 39.09 -36.66
N ASN A 405 -36.85 37.95 -36.46
CA ASN A 405 -36.62 36.82 -37.40
C ASN A 405 -35.47 35.95 -36.84
N SER A 406 -35.67 34.71 -36.36
CA SER A 406 -35.92 33.48 -37.14
C SER A 406 -34.95 33.30 -38.31
N THR A 407 -33.92 32.45 -38.18
CA THR A 407 -33.91 31.08 -38.74
C THR A 407 -32.52 30.39 -38.68
N ARG A 408 -32.53 29.15 -38.15
CA ARG A 408 -32.10 27.90 -38.81
C ARG A 408 -30.61 27.50 -38.83
N THR A 409 -30.35 26.54 -37.93
CA THR A 409 -29.48 25.35 -38.03
C THR A 409 -29.16 24.85 -39.44
N LYS A 410 -27.88 24.52 -39.72
CA LYS A 410 -27.50 23.40 -40.59
C LYS A 410 -26.17 22.77 -40.16
N TYR A 411 -26.25 21.46 -39.91
CA TYR A 411 -25.18 20.47 -39.95
C TYR A 411 -24.52 20.39 -41.35
N LYS A 412 -23.18 20.23 -41.41
CA LYS A 412 -22.48 19.03 -41.94
C LYS A 412 -20.99 19.29 -42.24
N ASN A 413 -20.19 18.33 -41.74
CA ASN A 413 -19.02 17.65 -42.34
C ASN A 413 -17.79 18.46 -42.80
N LYS A 414 -16.64 18.11 -42.22
CA LYS A 414 -15.70 17.19 -42.90
C LYS A 414 -14.94 16.35 -41.89
#